data_AF-A0A5D0R4P3-F1
#
_entry.id   AF-A0A5D0R4P3-F1
#
_cell.length_a   1.000
_cell.length_b   1.000
_cell.length_c   1.000
_cell.angle_alpha   90.00
_cell.angle_beta   90.00
_cell.angle_gamma   90.00
#
_symmetry.space_group_name_H-M   'P 1'
#
loop_
_entity.id
_entity.type
_entity.pdbx_description
1 polymer ?
#
loop_
_entity_poly.entity_id
_entity_poly.type
_entity_poly.pdbx_seq_one_letter_code
_entity_poly.pdbx_strand_id
1 'polypeptide(L)'
;MKVLKHIILGLILLISYTAIAQNGINYKAIIKDANGNIIANDLISVQFTILQGVAQTNVYQEIRTPTTDANGIIIINIGEGTPVSGTFNAIDWASDTTFLNTKINTGAGLVDMGTTEFKTVPYALHAETAAVANNVSGLEIINEGNGNGWRLKGRDPSNYANIGLYAVDISTSLVPSTTAGATGNYATAIGYATKASNLYTTAMGVFSEASANSSTAMGRSTVASGSNSTAMGYGTEAFGSNSSTLGSGTFASGTNSVATGDDTEATGDNSISMGLSTKASGLNSTALGYNTKASSYNSLAIGKYNVGGGSATTWVETDPIFEIGYGSYIGFPVNGILRLNSFTILKNGHVGIGTSTPSSRFQIAVGDDASYNSDSGYLVLGATNGSNLVFDENEIMARNNGAASTLFLQQDGGDVRVGGVVVHSSDRRLKKDITPLSYGLETILQLNPVAYHWNNRTQDHKSIGLIAQEVQPIIKEIVHTADNEDRTLSLSYTELIPVLINAVKELKSENNSLKARIEALENN
;
A
#
# COMPACT_ATOMS: atom_id res chain seq x y z
N MET A 1 26.37 16.06 27.88
CA MET A 1 25.57 15.73 29.09
C MET A 1 24.81 14.39 29.01
N LYS A 2 24.38 13.89 27.83
CA LYS A 2 23.68 12.59 27.70
C LYS A 2 24.57 11.35 27.92
N VAL A 3 25.84 11.39 27.51
CA VAL A 3 26.79 10.25 27.67
C VAL A 3 27.16 10.01 29.15
N LEU A 4 27.32 11.08 29.92
CA LEU A 4 27.63 11.01 31.36
C LEU A 4 26.48 10.38 32.17
N LYS A 5 25.22 10.59 31.75
CA LYS A 5 24.05 9.95 32.39
C LYS A 5 24.00 8.43 32.19
N HIS A 6 24.46 7.91 31.05
CA HIS A 6 24.46 6.47 30.77
C HIS A 6 25.62 5.74 31.47
N ILE A 7 26.76 6.41 31.64
CA ILE A 7 27.89 5.87 32.42
C ILE A 7 27.54 5.86 33.91
N ILE A 8 26.87 6.91 34.43
CA ILE A 8 26.39 6.94 35.82
C ILE A 8 25.26 5.91 36.04
N LEU A 9 24.34 5.73 35.08
CA LEU A 9 23.30 4.70 35.18
C LEU A 9 23.87 3.28 35.08
N GLY A 10 24.92 3.07 34.28
CA GLY A 10 25.68 1.83 34.22
C GLY A 10 26.48 1.54 35.50
N LEU A 11 27.12 2.56 36.10
CA LEU A 11 27.82 2.40 37.38
C LEU A 11 26.87 2.17 38.56
N ILE A 12 25.69 2.81 38.56
CA ILE A 12 24.68 2.62 39.61
C ILE A 12 24.04 1.22 39.52
N LEU A 13 23.92 0.64 38.31
CA LEU A 13 23.50 -0.76 38.13
C LEU A 13 24.56 -1.79 38.56
N LEU A 14 25.83 -1.40 38.63
CA LEU A 14 26.96 -2.27 39.00
C LEU A 14 27.25 -2.34 40.51
N ILE A 15 26.53 -1.58 41.34
CA ILE A 15 26.80 -1.50 42.81
C ILE A 15 25.72 -2.22 43.65
N SER A 16 24.68 -2.81 43.05
CA SER A 16 23.55 -3.38 43.80
C SER A 16 23.50 -4.91 43.80
N TYR A 17 24.59 -5.59 44.12
CA TYR A 17 24.55 -6.98 44.62
C TYR A 17 25.71 -7.27 45.57
N THR A 18 25.61 -6.74 46.79
CA THR A 18 26.20 -7.41 47.95
C THR A 18 25.08 -7.69 48.93
N ALA A 19 24.51 -8.89 48.84
CA ALA A 19 23.77 -9.44 49.95
C ALA A 19 24.79 -9.68 51.07
N ILE A 20 24.79 -8.81 52.09
CA ILE A 20 25.60 -9.04 53.29
C ILE A 20 24.94 -10.23 53.99
N ALA A 21 25.58 -11.40 53.91
CA ALA A 21 25.19 -12.56 54.68
C ALA A 21 25.21 -12.20 56.18
N GLN A 22 24.22 -12.68 56.92
CA GLN A 22 24.12 -12.43 58.36
C GLN A 22 25.32 -13.07 59.07
N ASN A 23 26.20 -12.25 59.66
CA ASN A 23 27.48 -12.67 60.27
C ASN A 23 27.35 -13.44 61.60
N GLY A 24 26.14 -13.88 61.98
CA GLY A 24 25.93 -14.70 63.16
C GLY A 24 24.47 -14.86 63.57
N ILE A 25 24.20 -15.86 64.41
CA ILE A 25 22.86 -16.15 64.94
C ILE A 25 22.78 -15.65 66.38
N ASN A 26 21.85 -14.73 66.67
CA ASN A 26 21.60 -14.27 68.04
C ASN A 26 21.11 -15.44 68.91
N TYR A 27 21.73 -15.64 70.07
CA TYR A 27 21.39 -16.66 71.03
C TYR A 27 21.31 -16.06 72.44
N LYS A 28 20.24 -16.37 73.16
CA LYS A 28 20.01 -15.91 74.54
C LYS A 28 19.60 -17.09 75.41
N ALA A 29 20.26 -17.25 76.55
CA ALA A 29 19.95 -18.32 77.51
C ALA A 29 20.06 -17.84 78.95
N ILE A 30 19.38 -18.54 79.85
CA ILE A 30 19.51 -18.40 81.31
C ILE A 30 20.33 -19.60 81.80
N ILE A 31 21.40 -19.32 82.53
CA ILE A 31 22.33 -20.33 83.05
C ILE A 31 21.97 -20.63 84.51
N LYS A 32 21.86 -21.92 84.80
CA LYS A 32 21.52 -22.46 86.12
C LYS A 32 22.50 -23.54 86.54
N ASP A 33 22.67 -23.73 87.84
CA ASP A 33 23.44 -24.83 88.41
C ASP A 33 22.64 -26.15 88.38
N ALA A 34 23.27 -27.25 88.81
CA ALA A 34 22.65 -28.57 88.86
C ALA A 34 21.45 -28.66 89.83
N ASN A 35 21.33 -27.70 90.76
CA ASN A 35 20.21 -27.61 91.71
C ASN A 35 19.10 -26.67 91.20
N GLY A 36 19.25 -26.07 90.01
CA GLY A 36 18.29 -25.16 89.39
C GLY A 36 18.40 -23.70 89.83
N ASN A 37 19.41 -23.33 90.63
CA ASN A 37 19.66 -21.94 91.01
C ASN A 37 20.34 -21.17 89.87
N ILE A 38 20.07 -19.88 89.75
CA ILE A 38 20.73 -19.03 88.76
C ILE A 38 22.22 -18.87 89.09
N ILE A 39 23.07 -18.94 88.06
CA ILE A 39 24.48 -18.58 88.16
C ILE A 39 24.60 -17.13 87.69
N ALA A 40 24.78 -16.20 88.62
CA ALA A 40 24.74 -14.77 88.35
C ALA A 40 26.13 -14.12 88.46
N ASN A 41 26.46 -13.20 87.55
CA ASN A 41 27.71 -12.45 87.50
C ASN A 41 28.98 -13.32 87.45
N ASP A 42 28.87 -14.53 86.89
CA ASP A 42 29.97 -15.48 86.79
C ASP A 42 30.37 -15.73 85.33
N LEU A 43 31.64 -16.03 85.12
CA LEU A 43 32.21 -16.37 83.82
C LEU A 43 31.90 -17.83 83.50
N ILE A 44 31.18 -18.08 82.41
CA ILE A 44 30.82 -19.43 81.98
C ILE A 44 31.36 -19.67 80.58
N SER A 45 31.63 -20.94 80.23
CA SER A 45 32.02 -21.31 78.87
C SER A 45 30.86 -22.03 78.18
N VAL A 46 30.49 -21.59 76.98
CA VAL A 46 29.48 -22.21 76.12
C VAL A 46 30.14 -22.68 74.85
N GLN A 47 29.89 -23.93 74.49
CA GLN A 47 30.26 -24.50 73.20
C GLN A 47 29.01 -24.68 72.36
N PHE A 48 29.06 -24.18 71.13
CA PHE A 48 28.03 -24.43 70.12
C PHE A 48 28.57 -25.34 69.05
N THR A 49 27.79 -26.35 68.68
CA THR A 49 28.09 -27.23 67.57
C THR A 49 26.91 -27.23 66.60
N ILE A 50 27.17 -26.90 65.33
CA ILE A 50 26.22 -26.99 64.25
C ILE A 50 26.38 -28.35 63.58
N LEU A 51 25.28 -29.09 63.51
CA LEU A 51 25.22 -30.43 62.98
C LEU A 51 24.30 -30.44 61.75
N GLN A 52 24.65 -31.21 60.70
CA GLN A 52 23.83 -31.32 59.49
C GLN A 52 23.46 -32.77 59.15
N GLY A 53 22.25 -32.93 58.64
CA GLY A 53 21.70 -34.16 58.10
C GLY A 53 21.25 -35.18 59.14
N VAL A 54 20.69 -36.28 58.63
CA VAL A 54 20.16 -37.38 59.45
C VAL A 54 21.21 -38.02 60.36
N ALA A 55 22.48 -37.96 59.96
CA ALA A 55 23.61 -38.45 60.73
C ALA A 55 24.14 -37.45 61.78
N GLN A 56 23.61 -36.21 61.79
CA GLN A 56 24.04 -35.11 62.65
C GLN A 56 25.56 -34.90 62.63
N THR A 57 26.13 -34.78 61.43
CA THR A 57 27.57 -34.58 61.24
C THR A 57 27.96 -33.18 61.68
N ASN A 58 29.02 -33.04 62.48
CA ASN A 58 29.55 -31.73 62.88
C ASN A 58 30.15 -30.99 61.68
N VAL A 59 29.56 -29.84 61.34
CA VAL A 59 30.03 -28.97 60.26
C VAL A 59 30.69 -27.69 60.79
N TYR A 60 30.39 -27.31 62.03
CA TYR A 60 31.00 -26.16 62.68
C TYR A 60 30.89 -26.25 64.19
N GLN A 61 31.93 -25.82 64.89
CA GLN A 61 31.95 -25.74 66.34
C GLN A 61 32.70 -24.50 66.82
N GLU A 62 32.18 -23.80 67.82
CA GLU A 62 32.83 -22.66 68.46
C GLU A 62 32.69 -22.69 69.98
N ILE A 63 33.59 -21.98 70.66
CA ILE A 63 33.52 -21.74 72.10
C ILE A 63 33.41 -20.24 72.38
N ARG A 64 32.61 -19.90 73.39
CA ARG A 64 32.41 -18.56 73.94
C ARG A 64 32.57 -18.58 75.44
N THR A 65 33.13 -17.53 76.02
CA THR A 65 33.24 -17.38 77.48
C THR A 65 32.52 -16.12 77.98
N PRO A 66 31.18 -16.04 77.89
CA PRO A 66 30.44 -14.87 78.37
C PRO A 66 30.37 -14.82 79.90
N THR A 67 30.18 -13.62 80.45
CA THR A 67 29.77 -13.43 81.84
C THR A 67 28.24 -13.38 81.92
N THR A 68 27.65 -14.14 82.82
CA THR A 68 26.21 -14.10 83.12
C THR A 68 25.82 -12.77 83.79
N ASP A 69 24.63 -12.24 83.52
CA ASP A 69 24.13 -11.05 84.24
C ASP A 69 23.60 -11.39 85.65
N ALA A 70 23.05 -10.39 86.35
CA ALA A 70 22.47 -10.57 87.68
C ALA A 70 21.30 -11.58 87.74
N ASN A 71 20.69 -11.91 86.60
CA ASN A 71 19.61 -12.89 86.47
C ASN A 71 20.08 -14.22 85.85
N GLY A 72 21.38 -14.40 85.65
CA GLY A 72 21.98 -15.57 85.02
C GLY A 72 21.85 -15.60 83.49
N ILE A 73 21.53 -14.49 82.83
CA ILE A 73 21.33 -14.44 81.38
C ILE A 73 22.66 -14.21 80.65
N ILE A 74 22.82 -14.88 79.51
CA ILE A 74 23.84 -14.60 78.50
C ILE A 74 23.18 -14.20 77.17
N ILE A 75 23.81 -13.28 76.43
CA ILE A 75 23.44 -12.91 75.06
C ILE A 75 24.71 -12.99 74.22
N ILE A 76 24.69 -13.84 73.19
CA ILE A 76 25.85 -14.13 72.34
C ILE A 76 25.42 -14.35 70.89
N ASN A 77 26.34 -14.09 69.96
CA ASN A 77 26.13 -14.36 68.53
C ASN A 77 26.92 -15.60 68.13
N ILE A 78 26.23 -16.65 67.68
CA ILE A 78 26.84 -17.87 67.17
C ILE A 78 27.47 -17.56 65.81
N GLY A 79 28.73 -17.93 65.59
CA GLY A 79 29.49 -17.64 64.36
C GLY A 79 30.58 -16.57 64.54
N GLU A 80 30.54 -15.85 65.67
CA GLU A 80 31.52 -14.82 66.05
C GLU A 80 32.45 -15.30 67.19
N GLY A 81 32.41 -16.59 67.55
CA GLY A 81 33.23 -17.18 68.60
C GLY A 81 34.61 -17.64 68.15
N THR A 82 35.35 -18.27 69.06
CA THR A 82 36.60 -18.93 68.72
C THR A 82 36.28 -20.29 68.08
N PRO A 83 36.56 -20.49 66.78
CA PRO A 83 36.23 -21.74 66.11
C PRO A 83 37.12 -22.88 66.63
N VAL A 84 36.48 -24.01 66.94
CA VAL A 84 37.13 -25.28 67.33
C VAL A 84 37.23 -26.21 66.13
N SER A 85 36.23 -26.21 65.25
CA SER A 85 36.23 -26.94 63.97
C SER A 85 35.29 -26.29 62.96
N GLY A 86 35.54 -26.48 61.66
CA GLY A 86 34.76 -25.89 60.57
C GLY A 86 34.94 -24.37 60.42
N THR A 87 34.19 -23.76 59.51
CA THR A 87 34.16 -22.30 59.30
C THR A 87 32.71 -21.87 59.13
N PHE A 88 32.22 -20.93 59.96
CA PHE A 88 30.81 -20.57 60.00
C PHE A 88 30.26 -20.11 58.64
N ASN A 89 31.03 -19.30 57.91
CA ASN A 89 30.66 -18.79 56.58
C ASN A 89 30.71 -19.85 55.47
N ALA A 90 31.27 -21.01 55.72
CA ALA A 90 31.34 -22.12 54.77
C ALA A 90 30.23 -23.16 54.99
N ILE A 91 29.37 -22.97 56.01
CA ILE A 91 28.24 -23.86 56.25
C ILE A 91 27.22 -23.69 55.10
N ASP A 92 26.90 -24.79 54.43
CA ASP A 92 25.84 -24.81 53.43
C ASP A 92 24.49 -24.97 54.12
N TRP A 93 23.85 -23.83 54.42
CA TRP A 93 22.56 -23.79 55.12
C TRP A 93 21.38 -24.33 54.31
N ALA A 94 21.55 -24.64 53.02
CA ALA A 94 20.46 -25.01 52.12
C ALA A 94 20.36 -26.51 51.81
N SER A 95 21.45 -27.28 51.95
CA SER A 95 21.49 -28.67 51.47
C SER A 95 20.83 -29.69 52.39
N ASP A 96 20.75 -29.45 53.70
CA ASP A 96 20.19 -30.42 54.65
C ASP A 96 19.60 -29.75 55.91
N THR A 97 18.81 -30.53 56.66
CA THR A 97 18.34 -30.20 58.00
C THR A 97 19.51 -29.90 58.94
N THR A 98 19.44 -28.75 59.61
CA THR A 98 20.53 -28.24 60.44
C THR A 98 20.09 -28.18 61.91
N PHE A 99 20.97 -28.58 62.82
CA PHE A 99 20.72 -28.64 64.26
C PHE A 99 21.79 -27.88 65.05
N LEU A 100 21.42 -27.33 66.20
CA LEU A 100 22.31 -26.72 67.18
C LEU A 100 22.40 -27.60 68.42
N ASN A 101 23.60 -28.09 68.72
CA ASN A 101 23.93 -28.67 70.02
C ASN A 101 24.65 -27.64 70.89
N THR A 102 24.22 -27.50 72.13
CA THR A 102 24.78 -26.52 73.08
C THR A 102 25.36 -27.26 74.28
N LYS A 103 26.60 -26.97 74.63
CA LYS A 103 27.24 -27.46 75.87
C LYS A 103 27.69 -26.30 76.74
N ILE A 104 27.57 -26.43 78.04
CA ILE A 104 27.98 -25.38 79.00
C ILE A 104 28.97 -25.94 80.01
N ASN A 105 29.92 -25.11 80.45
CA ASN A 105 30.82 -25.42 81.54
C ASN A 105 30.77 -24.28 82.57
N THR A 106 30.34 -24.63 83.77
CA THR A 106 30.19 -23.73 84.94
C THR A 106 31.26 -24.01 86.01
N GLY A 107 32.34 -24.71 85.65
CA GLY A 107 33.47 -25.04 86.54
C GLY A 107 33.76 -26.53 86.72
N ALA A 108 32.88 -27.43 86.26
CA ALA A 108 32.99 -28.89 86.43
C ALA A 108 33.19 -29.68 85.11
N GLY A 109 33.42 -28.99 83.98
CA GLY A 109 33.51 -29.57 82.65
C GLY A 109 32.29 -29.26 81.78
N LEU A 110 32.36 -29.61 80.49
CA LEU A 110 31.26 -29.38 79.54
C LEU A 110 30.10 -30.37 79.77
N VAL A 111 28.93 -29.83 80.08
CA VAL A 111 27.66 -30.54 80.20
C VAL A 111 26.82 -30.28 78.96
N ASP A 112 26.23 -31.32 78.39
CA ASP A 112 25.37 -31.23 77.21
C ASP A 112 23.96 -30.75 77.58
N MET A 113 23.52 -29.66 76.94
CA MET A 113 22.21 -29.04 77.15
C MET A 113 21.18 -29.48 76.11
N GLY A 114 21.58 -30.36 75.18
CA GLY A 114 20.71 -30.94 74.16
C GLY A 114 20.93 -30.36 72.76
N THR A 115 20.32 -31.05 71.79
CA THR A 115 20.37 -30.71 70.36
C THR A 115 18.98 -30.29 69.90
N THR A 116 18.87 -29.12 69.27
CA THR A 116 17.61 -28.58 68.75
C THR A 116 17.74 -28.30 67.25
N GLU A 117 16.72 -28.65 66.47
CA GLU A 117 16.68 -28.37 65.04
C GLU A 117 16.43 -26.87 64.78
N PHE A 118 17.18 -26.27 63.85
CA PHE A 118 16.85 -24.95 63.33
C PHE A 118 15.59 -25.06 62.47
N LYS A 119 14.52 -24.37 62.88
CA LYS A 119 13.35 -24.18 62.04
C LYS A 119 13.51 -22.90 61.22
N THR A 120 13.37 -23.01 59.90
CA THR A 120 13.53 -21.91 58.95
C THR A 120 12.53 -20.78 59.23
N VAL A 121 12.99 -19.53 59.24
CA VAL A 121 12.13 -18.34 59.36
C VAL A 121 11.44 -18.02 58.02
N PRO A 122 10.22 -17.43 58.01
CA PRO A 122 9.48 -17.16 56.77
C PRO A 122 10.23 -16.32 55.72
N TYR A 123 11.16 -15.45 56.14
CA TYR A 123 11.98 -14.64 55.23
C TYR A 123 13.04 -15.46 54.46
N ALA A 124 13.52 -16.57 55.01
CA ALA A 124 14.48 -17.45 54.33
C ALA A 124 13.80 -18.31 53.25
N LEU A 125 12.53 -18.70 53.44
CA LEU A 125 11.69 -19.32 52.41
C LEU A 125 11.50 -18.39 51.19
N HIS A 126 11.41 -17.07 51.42
CA HIS A 126 11.26 -16.12 50.31
C HIS A 126 12.54 -15.94 49.46
N ALA A 127 13.73 -16.22 50.02
CA ALA A 127 14.99 -16.16 49.28
C ALA A 127 15.14 -17.32 48.27
N GLU A 128 14.52 -18.48 48.54
CA GLU A 128 14.42 -19.58 47.57
C GLU A 128 13.58 -19.16 46.35
N THR A 129 12.45 -18.47 46.56
CA THR A 129 11.66 -17.89 45.45
C THR A 129 12.40 -16.81 44.66
N ALA A 130 13.35 -16.09 45.25
CA ALA A 130 14.14 -15.09 44.54
C ALA A 130 15.20 -15.71 43.60
N ALA A 131 15.66 -16.94 43.89
CA ALA A 131 16.51 -17.70 42.96
C ALA A 131 15.74 -18.16 41.70
N VAL A 132 14.41 -18.29 41.78
CA VAL A 132 13.54 -18.68 40.65
C VAL A 132 13.37 -17.54 39.63
N ALA A 133 13.67 -16.28 40.00
CA ALA A 133 13.61 -15.15 39.07
C ALA A 133 14.64 -15.21 37.92
N ASN A 134 15.60 -16.15 37.95
CA ASN A 134 16.58 -16.39 36.89
C ASN A 134 16.22 -17.56 35.94
N ASN A 135 15.08 -18.23 36.12
CA ASN A 135 14.68 -19.35 35.26
C ASN A 135 13.42 -19.01 34.45
N VAL A 136 13.60 -18.51 33.23
CA VAL A 136 12.57 -18.61 32.20
C VAL A 136 12.37 -20.11 31.93
N SER A 137 11.36 -20.73 32.55
CA SER A 137 11.19 -22.20 32.51
C SER A 137 10.97 -22.78 31.10
N GLY A 138 10.53 -21.95 30.15
CA GLY A 138 10.24 -22.35 28.77
C GLY A 138 11.34 -22.08 27.75
N LEU A 139 12.39 -21.32 28.09
CA LEU A 139 13.48 -20.99 27.17
C LEU A 139 14.84 -21.41 27.75
N GLU A 140 15.76 -21.81 26.90
CA GLU A 140 17.14 -22.13 27.24
C GLU A 140 18.12 -21.39 26.34
N ILE A 141 19.28 -21.03 26.89
CA ILE A 141 20.40 -20.48 26.12
C ILE A 141 21.17 -21.66 25.54
N ILE A 142 21.35 -21.67 24.22
CA ILE A 142 22.09 -22.70 23.50
C ILE A 142 23.26 -22.05 22.77
N ASN A 143 24.40 -22.75 22.72
CA ASN A 143 25.55 -22.39 21.89
C ASN A 143 25.97 -23.61 21.05
N GLU A 144 25.69 -23.54 19.76
CA GLU A 144 25.97 -24.59 18.76
C GLU A 144 27.13 -24.17 17.82
N GLY A 145 28.10 -23.42 18.35
CA GLY A 145 29.31 -22.99 17.63
C GLY A 145 29.21 -21.60 16.98
N ASN A 146 28.02 -21.00 16.95
CA ASN A 146 27.79 -19.66 16.41
C ASN A 146 27.58 -18.60 17.51
N GLY A 147 27.78 -18.94 18.79
CA GLY A 147 27.50 -18.07 19.92
C GLY A 147 26.15 -18.36 20.60
N ASN A 148 25.79 -17.55 21.59
CA ASN A 148 24.63 -17.80 22.43
C ASN A 148 23.34 -17.31 21.75
N GLY A 149 22.33 -18.19 21.63
CA GLY A 149 20.96 -17.85 21.24
C GLY A 149 19.93 -18.44 22.20
N TRP A 150 18.67 -18.03 22.10
CA TRP A 150 17.57 -18.50 22.94
C TRP A 150 16.66 -19.45 22.15
N ARG A 151 16.42 -20.66 22.66
CA ARG A 151 15.49 -21.65 22.08
C ARG A 151 14.47 -22.12 23.12
N LEU A 152 13.34 -22.65 22.68
CA LEU A 152 12.42 -23.39 23.55
C LEU A 152 13.14 -24.54 24.25
N LYS A 153 12.88 -24.72 25.55
CA LYS A 153 13.50 -25.80 26.33
C LYS A 153 12.97 -27.18 25.92
N GLY A 154 13.86 -28.17 25.81
CA GLY A 154 13.50 -29.58 25.65
C GLY A 154 13.14 -29.98 24.21
N ARG A 155 13.64 -29.24 23.21
CA ARG A 155 13.49 -29.59 21.79
C ARG A 155 14.54 -30.61 21.38
N ASP A 156 14.19 -31.50 20.46
CA ASP A 156 15.13 -32.41 19.82
C ASP A 156 16.08 -31.60 18.90
N PRO A 157 17.39 -31.51 19.20
CA PRO A 157 18.33 -30.73 18.39
C PRO A 157 18.44 -31.22 16.95
N SER A 158 18.15 -32.50 16.65
CA SER A 158 18.25 -33.03 15.28
C SER A 158 17.23 -32.44 14.30
N ASN A 159 16.17 -31.84 14.84
CA ASN A 159 15.09 -31.20 14.06
C ASN A 159 15.40 -29.74 13.68
N TYR A 160 16.56 -29.21 14.07
CA TYR A 160 16.97 -27.82 13.88
C TYR A 160 18.42 -27.72 13.40
N ALA A 161 18.73 -26.63 12.71
CA ALA A 161 20.13 -26.26 12.51
C ALA A 161 20.69 -25.52 13.72
N ASN A 162 22.01 -25.34 13.71
CA ASN A 162 22.73 -24.58 14.72
C ASN A 162 22.16 -23.16 14.84
N ILE A 163 21.75 -22.78 16.04
CA ILE A 163 21.23 -21.46 16.36
C ILE A 163 22.30 -20.38 16.12
N GLY A 164 21.88 -19.20 15.64
CA GLY A 164 22.76 -18.06 15.42
C GLY A 164 23.08 -17.26 16.71
N LEU A 165 24.11 -16.41 16.64
CA LEU A 165 24.45 -15.47 17.72
C LEU A 165 23.28 -14.53 18.00
N TYR A 166 22.87 -14.41 19.26
CA TYR A 166 21.74 -13.58 19.70
C TYR A 166 20.42 -13.85 18.97
N ALA A 167 20.26 -15.03 18.38
CA ALA A 167 19.03 -15.43 17.73
C ALA A 167 17.95 -15.85 18.75
N VAL A 168 16.69 -15.75 18.34
CA VAL A 168 15.51 -16.18 19.12
C VAL A 168 14.73 -17.20 18.30
N ASP A 169 14.75 -18.45 18.75
CA ASP A 169 14.12 -19.60 18.10
C ASP A 169 12.98 -20.16 18.96
N ILE A 170 11.76 -19.68 18.69
CA ILE A 170 10.50 -20.17 19.28
C ILE A 170 9.75 -21.01 18.22
N SER A 171 10.48 -21.61 17.29
CA SER A 171 9.88 -22.42 16.23
C SER A 171 9.76 -23.90 16.63
N THR A 172 8.93 -24.62 15.89
CA THR A 172 8.61 -26.03 16.08
C THR A 172 8.94 -26.81 14.82
N SER A 173 9.71 -27.89 14.94
CA SER A 173 9.95 -28.84 13.86
C SER A 173 9.76 -30.26 14.39
N LEU A 174 9.16 -31.12 13.58
CA LEU A 174 8.89 -32.53 13.89
C LEU A 174 9.72 -33.49 13.04
N VAL A 175 10.55 -32.96 12.14
CA VAL A 175 11.38 -33.74 11.23
C VAL A 175 12.83 -33.27 11.33
N PRO A 176 13.81 -34.18 11.17
CA PRO A 176 15.21 -33.81 11.11
C PRO A 176 15.45 -32.75 10.05
N SER A 177 16.18 -31.68 10.40
CA SER A 177 16.40 -30.56 9.50
C SER A 177 17.71 -29.86 9.81
N THR A 178 18.48 -29.58 8.76
CA THR A 178 19.73 -28.81 8.83
C THR A 178 19.53 -27.32 8.53
N THR A 179 18.27 -26.87 8.38
CA THR A 179 17.96 -25.48 7.98
C THR A 179 16.83 -24.85 8.80
N ALA A 180 16.11 -25.63 9.61
CA ALA A 180 15.02 -25.13 10.44
C ALA A 180 15.54 -24.34 11.64
N GLY A 181 14.78 -23.32 12.03
CA GLY A 181 15.05 -22.47 13.19
C GLY A 181 15.68 -21.12 12.83
N ALA A 182 16.13 -20.42 13.87
CA ALA A 182 16.81 -19.12 13.76
C ALA A 182 18.33 -19.34 13.65
N THR A 183 18.79 -19.68 12.45
CA THR A 183 20.19 -20.07 12.21
C THR A 183 21.08 -18.86 11.89
N GLY A 184 20.49 -17.74 11.48
CA GLY A 184 21.19 -16.48 11.26
C GLY A 184 21.47 -15.70 12.55
N ASN A 185 22.53 -14.89 12.55
CA ASN A 185 22.81 -14.01 13.69
C ASN A 185 21.70 -12.95 13.84
N TYR A 186 21.27 -12.70 15.07
CA TYR A 186 20.15 -11.82 15.41
C TYR A 186 18.83 -12.20 14.71
N ALA A 187 18.69 -13.46 14.25
CA ALA A 187 17.49 -13.92 13.57
C ALA A 187 16.37 -14.25 14.56
N THR A 188 15.12 -14.18 14.10
CA THR A 188 13.92 -14.58 14.86
C THR A 188 13.15 -15.63 14.07
N ALA A 189 12.89 -16.79 14.66
CA ALA A 189 12.06 -17.85 14.09
C ALA A 189 10.92 -18.23 15.03
N ILE A 190 9.66 -18.20 14.57
CA ILE A 190 8.47 -18.46 15.40
C ILE A 190 7.45 -19.27 14.60
N GLY A 191 6.92 -20.38 15.14
CA GLY A 191 5.84 -21.15 14.51
C GLY A 191 6.27 -22.56 14.10
N TYR A 192 5.82 -23.11 12.97
CA TYR A 192 6.12 -24.48 12.53
C TYR A 192 7.00 -24.50 11.28
N ALA A 193 8.10 -25.25 11.32
CA ALA A 193 9.04 -25.47 10.24
C ALA A 193 9.53 -24.16 9.56
N THR A 194 9.75 -23.13 10.36
CA THR A 194 10.24 -21.83 9.89
C THR A 194 11.75 -21.81 9.78
N LYS A 195 12.29 -21.04 8.83
CA LYS A 195 13.73 -20.91 8.59
C LYS A 195 14.10 -19.43 8.53
N ALA A 196 14.88 -18.96 9.49
CA ALA A 196 15.43 -17.61 9.51
C ALA A 196 16.96 -17.73 9.44
N SER A 197 17.50 -17.71 8.21
CA SER A 197 18.83 -18.29 7.94
C SER A 197 19.96 -17.29 7.81
N ASN A 198 19.67 -15.99 7.80
CA ASN A 198 20.68 -14.94 7.58
C ASN A 198 20.64 -13.83 8.63
N LEU A 199 21.57 -12.88 8.53
CA LEU A 199 21.69 -11.78 9.48
C LEU A 199 20.38 -10.96 9.56
N TYR A 200 19.88 -10.71 10.78
CA TYR A 200 18.65 -9.93 11.05
C TYR A 200 17.37 -10.46 10.39
N THR A 201 17.31 -11.75 10.08
CA THR A 201 16.12 -12.35 9.44
C THR A 201 14.98 -12.58 10.42
N THR A 202 13.74 -12.45 9.95
CA THR A 202 12.54 -12.80 10.73
C THR A 202 11.68 -13.77 9.94
N ALA A 203 11.46 -14.98 10.46
CA ALA A 203 10.54 -15.96 9.89
C ALA A 203 9.45 -16.32 10.90
N MET A 204 8.17 -16.11 10.56
CA MET A 204 7.05 -16.37 11.46
C MET A 204 5.90 -17.12 10.77
N GLY A 205 5.35 -18.15 11.40
CA GLY A 205 4.17 -18.87 10.92
C GLY A 205 4.47 -20.32 10.54
N VAL A 206 4.02 -20.80 9.38
CA VAL A 206 4.08 -22.23 9.00
C VAL A 206 4.82 -22.37 7.68
N PHE A 207 5.96 -23.07 7.65
CA PHE A 207 6.82 -23.20 6.46
C PHE A 207 7.29 -21.85 5.88
N SER A 208 7.46 -20.81 6.72
CA SER A 208 7.99 -19.52 6.28
C SER A 208 9.51 -19.51 6.27
N GLU A 209 10.11 -18.95 5.23
CA GLU A 209 11.55 -18.94 4.97
C GLU A 209 12.05 -17.51 4.68
N ALA A 210 12.90 -16.99 5.55
CA ALA A 210 13.64 -15.74 5.37
C ALA A 210 15.14 -16.07 5.25
N SER A 211 15.68 -16.02 4.02
CA SER A 211 17.00 -16.59 3.70
C SER A 211 18.08 -15.56 3.31
N ALA A 212 17.70 -14.29 3.14
CA ALA A 212 18.63 -13.20 2.83
C ALA A 212 18.75 -12.17 3.95
N ASN A 213 19.81 -11.37 3.95
CA ASN A 213 20.06 -10.34 4.99
C ASN A 213 18.85 -9.41 5.19
N SER A 214 18.46 -9.22 6.46
CA SER A 214 17.34 -8.38 6.87
C SER A 214 16.00 -8.71 6.19
N SER A 215 15.82 -9.94 5.69
CA SER A 215 14.57 -10.38 5.08
C SER A 215 13.53 -10.79 6.14
N THR A 216 12.25 -10.57 5.84
CA THR A 216 11.13 -10.91 6.72
C THR A 216 10.12 -11.78 5.99
N ALA A 217 9.85 -12.99 6.47
CA ALA A 217 8.83 -13.88 5.95
C ALA A 217 7.78 -14.20 7.04
N MET A 218 6.51 -13.85 6.83
CA MET A 218 5.45 -14.08 7.81
C MET A 218 4.20 -14.71 7.19
N GLY A 219 3.64 -15.76 7.79
CA GLY A 219 2.40 -16.39 7.37
C GLY A 219 2.54 -17.88 7.08
N ARG A 220 1.95 -18.38 5.99
CA ARG A 220 2.06 -19.80 5.62
C ARG A 220 2.71 -19.95 4.26
N SER A 221 3.79 -20.73 4.19
CA SER A 221 4.54 -21.01 2.97
C SER A 221 5.06 -19.74 2.28
N THR A 222 5.50 -18.74 3.07
CA THR A 222 6.06 -17.49 2.54
C THR A 222 7.57 -17.57 2.40
N VAL A 223 8.14 -16.99 1.33
CA VAL A 223 9.57 -16.99 1.06
C VAL A 223 10.07 -15.57 0.81
N ALA A 224 10.99 -15.10 1.65
CA ALA A 224 11.71 -13.84 1.48
C ALA A 224 13.20 -14.13 1.26
N SER A 225 13.64 -14.11 0.00
CA SER A 225 15.00 -14.48 -0.41
C SER A 225 15.81 -13.33 -1.04
N GLY A 226 15.20 -12.17 -1.22
CA GLY A 226 15.91 -10.93 -1.54
C GLY A 226 16.48 -10.24 -0.29
N SER A 227 17.63 -9.56 -0.39
CA SER A 227 18.13 -8.71 0.69
C SER A 227 17.09 -7.64 1.03
N ASN A 228 16.83 -7.39 2.31
CA ASN A 228 15.82 -6.42 2.78
C ASN A 228 14.40 -6.69 2.25
N SER A 229 14.11 -7.91 1.78
CA SER A 229 12.79 -8.25 1.25
C SER A 229 11.78 -8.55 2.37
N THR A 230 10.50 -8.37 2.07
CA THR A 230 9.40 -8.70 2.98
C THR A 230 8.37 -9.56 2.25
N ALA A 231 8.02 -10.73 2.78
CA ALA A 231 6.97 -11.60 2.26
C ALA A 231 5.94 -11.92 3.35
N MET A 232 4.69 -11.52 3.16
CA MET A 232 3.63 -11.68 4.17
C MET A 232 2.35 -12.29 3.58
N GLY A 233 1.81 -13.33 4.22
CA GLY A 233 0.51 -13.92 3.88
C GLY A 233 0.56 -15.42 3.58
N TYR A 234 -0.04 -15.86 2.47
CA TYR A 234 -0.12 -17.27 2.08
C TYR A 234 0.56 -17.53 0.75
N GLY A 235 1.63 -18.33 0.72
CA GLY A 235 2.30 -18.71 -0.53
C GLY A 235 2.92 -17.53 -1.28
N THR A 236 3.40 -16.50 -0.56
CA THR A 236 3.97 -15.29 -1.18
C THR A 236 5.50 -15.36 -1.27
N GLU A 237 6.07 -14.79 -2.33
CA GLU A 237 7.49 -14.94 -2.68
C GLU A 237 8.13 -13.58 -3.02
N ALA A 238 9.02 -13.08 -2.16
CA ALA A 238 9.76 -11.84 -2.34
C ALA A 238 11.24 -12.14 -2.65
N PHE A 239 11.58 -12.23 -3.94
CA PHE A 239 12.90 -12.65 -4.42
C PHE A 239 13.81 -11.48 -4.79
N GLY A 240 13.25 -10.33 -5.17
CA GLY A 240 14.03 -9.14 -5.50
C GLY A 240 14.66 -8.48 -4.27
N SER A 241 15.81 -7.83 -4.43
CA SER A 241 16.38 -6.99 -3.36
C SER A 241 15.43 -5.81 -3.07
N ASN A 242 15.18 -5.51 -1.79
CA ASN A 242 14.17 -4.54 -1.34
C ASN A 242 12.75 -4.80 -1.85
N SER A 243 12.43 -6.03 -2.27
CA SER A 243 11.08 -6.37 -2.75
C SER A 243 10.11 -6.57 -1.59
N SER A 244 8.81 -6.40 -1.85
CA SER A 244 7.76 -6.64 -0.86
C SER A 244 6.58 -7.39 -1.47
N THR A 245 6.17 -8.49 -0.82
CA THR A 245 4.95 -9.22 -1.14
C THR A 245 3.98 -9.27 0.04
N LEU A 246 2.70 -9.04 -0.24
CA LEU A 246 1.62 -9.12 0.75
C LEU A 246 0.37 -9.77 0.16
N GLY A 247 -0.17 -10.82 0.77
CA GLY A 247 -1.46 -11.40 0.41
C GLY A 247 -1.41 -12.90 0.13
N SER A 248 -1.95 -13.37 -1.00
CA SER A 248 -2.07 -14.79 -1.35
C SER A 248 -1.48 -15.05 -2.73
N GLY A 249 -0.53 -15.98 -2.86
CA GLY A 249 0.07 -16.33 -4.16
C GLY A 249 0.81 -15.18 -4.86
N THR A 250 1.28 -14.16 -4.13
CA THR A 250 1.93 -12.99 -4.74
C THR A 250 3.43 -13.20 -4.93
N PHE A 251 3.98 -12.67 -6.02
CA PHE A 251 5.37 -12.89 -6.46
C PHE A 251 6.06 -11.58 -6.85
N ALA A 252 7.15 -11.22 -6.18
CA ALA A 252 7.94 -10.03 -6.47
C ALA A 252 9.42 -10.39 -6.71
N SER A 253 9.84 -10.43 -7.98
CA SER A 253 11.21 -10.79 -8.37
C SER A 253 12.06 -9.59 -8.80
N GLY A 254 11.45 -8.46 -9.13
CA GLY A 254 12.19 -7.25 -9.48
C GLY A 254 12.84 -6.60 -8.25
N THR A 255 13.99 -5.97 -8.43
CA THR A 255 14.60 -5.13 -7.41
C THR A 255 13.67 -3.95 -7.10
N ASN A 256 13.47 -3.62 -5.82
CA ASN A 256 12.52 -2.59 -5.36
C ASN A 256 11.06 -2.82 -5.81
N SER A 257 10.69 -4.06 -6.17
CA SER A 257 9.33 -4.36 -6.64
C SER A 257 8.35 -4.61 -5.49
N VAL A 258 7.06 -4.34 -5.73
CA VAL A 258 5.98 -4.53 -4.75
C VAL A 258 4.84 -5.32 -5.39
N ALA A 259 4.47 -6.47 -4.81
CA ALA A 259 3.32 -7.27 -5.23
C ALA A 259 2.33 -7.47 -4.07
N THR A 260 1.12 -6.90 -4.16
CA THR A 260 0.12 -6.98 -3.10
C THR A 260 -1.24 -7.48 -3.62
N GLY A 261 -1.91 -8.37 -2.90
CA GLY A 261 -3.24 -8.87 -3.24
C GLY A 261 -3.30 -10.38 -3.41
N ASP A 262 -3.96 -10.87 -4.46
CA ASP A 262 -4.14 -12.30 -4.73
C ASP A 262 -3.63 -12.64 -6.14
N ASP A 263 -2.71 -13.60 -6.26
CA ASP A 263 -2.04 -14.00 -7.51
C ASP A 263 -1.40 -12.83 -8.29
N THR A 264 -0.75 -11.88 -7.61
CA THR A 264 -0.12 -10.72 -8.27
C THR A 264 1.37 -10.93 -8.53
N GLU A 265 1.86 -10.48 -9.69
CA GLU A 265 3.26 -10.60 -10.10
C GLU A 265 3.90 -9.22 -10.37
N ALA A 266 5.01 -8.92 -9.71
CA ALA A 266 5.85 -7.73 -9.94
C ALA A 266 7.27 -8.18 -10.33
N THR A 267 7.51 -8.34 -11.64
CA THR A 267 8.76 -8.92 -12.17
C THR A 267 9.73 -7.90 -12.74
N GLY A 268 9.27 -6.68 -13.02
CA GLY A 268 10.15 -5.57 -13.43
C GLY A 268 10.83 -4.92 -12.23
N ASP A 269 12.04 -4.39 -12.38
CA ASP A 269 12.64 -3.56 -11.33
C ASP A 269 11.81 -2.29 -11.12
N ASN A 270 11.71 -1.83 -9.87
CA ASN A 270 10.85 -0.73 -9.41
C ASN A 270 9.37 -0.89 -9.80
N SER A 271 8.91 -2.11 -10.09
CA SER A 271 7.53 -2.34 -10.52
C SER A 271 6.57 -2.50 -9.34
N ILE A 272 5.30 -2.14 -9.56
CA ILE A 272 4.23 -2.26 -8.57
C ILE A 272 3.07 -3.04 -9.18
N SER A 273 2.67 -4.14 -8.55
CA SER A 273 1.51 -4.95 -8.95
C SER A 273 0.54 -5.06 -7.78
N MET A 274 -0.69 -4.55 -7.92
CA MET A 274 -1.67 -4.62 -6.84
C MET A 274 -3.08 -4.98 -7.30
N GLY A 275 -3.71 -5.95 -6.64
CA GLY A 275 -5.09 -6.36 -6.90
C GLY A 275 -5.26 -7.88 -7.01
N LEU A 276 -5.98 -8.35 -8.02
CA LEU A 276 -6.23 -9.78 -8.26
C LEU A 276 -5.71 -10.18 -9.65
N SER A 277 -4.78 -11.13 -9.71
CA SER A 277 -4.19 -11.63 -10.95
C SER A 277 -3.50 -10.54 -11.81
N THR A 278 -2.91 -9.52 -11.19
CA THR A 278 -2.24 -8.40 -11.89
C THR A 278 -0.78 -8.71 -12.18
N LYS A 279 -0.23 -8.19 -13.28
CA LYS A 279 1.17 -8.40 -13.68
C LYS A 279 1.86 -7.10 -14.10
N ALA A 280 2.87 -6.69 -13.35
CA ALA A 280 3.75 -5.57 -13.67
C ALA A 280 5.13 -6.12 -14.08
N SER A 281 5.39 -6.21 -15.39
CA SER A 281 6.61 -6.82 -15.92
C SER A 281 7.58 -5.83 -16.59
N GLY A 282 7.14 -4.61 -16.86
CA GLY A 282 8.02 -3.54 -17.34
C GLY A 282 8.88 -2.96 -16.22
N LEU A 283 10.09 -2.51 -16.54
CA LEU A 283 10.91 -1.68 -15.67
C LEU A 283 10.14 -0.38 -15.32
N ASN A 284 10.08 -0.04 -14.04
CA ASN A 284 9.29 1.06 -13.47
C ASN A 284 7.78 1.02 -13.80
N SER A 285 7.22 -0.16 -14.08
CA SER A 285 5.80 -0.30 -14.45
C SER A 285 4.89 -0.40 -13.23
N THR A 286 3.61 -0.04 -13.39
CA THR A 286 2.59 -0.17 -12.35
C THR A 286 1.32 -0.79 -12.91
N ALA A 287 0.88 -1.93 -12.36
CA ALA A 287 -0.36 -2.62 -12.71
C ALA A 287 -1.31 -2.67 -11.51
N LEU A 288 -2.52 -2.11 -11.64
CA LEU A 288 -3.52 -2.07 -10.57
C LEU A 288 -4.87 -2.66 -11.05
N GLY A 289 -5.57 -3.40 -10.21
CA GLY A 289 -6.96 -3.83 -10.48
C GLY A 289 -7.14 -5.34 -10.65
N TYR A 290 -7.86 -5.78 -11.68
CA TYR A 290 -8.17 -7.20 -11.90
C TYR A 290 -7.67 -7.69 -13.26
N ASN A 291 -6.77 -8.67 -13.28
CA ASN A 291 -6.20 -9.22 -14.51
C ASN A 291 -5.50 -8.18 -15.41
N THR A 292 -4.95 -7.11 -14.83
CA THR A 292 -4.24 -6.06 -15.56
C THR A 292 -2.78 -6.41 -15.83
N LYS A 293 -2.21 -5.86 -16.90
CA LYS A 293 -0.86 -6.09 -17.40
C LYS A 293 -0.16 -4.78 -17.72
N ALA A 294 0.82 -4.39 -16.91
CA ALA A 294 1.74 -3.28 -17.22
C ALA A 294 3.06 -3.88 -17.72
N SER A 295 3.12 -4.21 -19.01
CA SER A 295 4.26 -4.93 -19.59
C SER A 295 5.35 -4.05 -20.16
N SER A 296 5.05 -2.78 -20.45
CA SER A 296 5.98 -1.87 -21.09
C SER A 296 6.79 -1.04 -20.08
N TYR A 297 7.99 -0.63 -20.47
CA TYR A 297 8.86 0.29 -19.73
C TYR A 297 8.13 1.59 -19.37
N ASN A 298 8.16 1.98 -18.09
CA ASN A 298 7.48 3.15 -17.51
C ASN A 298 5.94 3.17 -17.70
N SER A 299 5.29 2.01 -17.91
CA SER A 299 3.84 1.97 -18.15
C SER A 299 3.00 1.92 -16.87
N LEU A 300 1.82 2.54 -16.92
CA LEU A 300 0.76 2.42 -15.91
C LEU A 300 -0.48 1.74 -16.53
N ALA A 301 -0.95 0.66 -15.93
CA ALA A 301 -2.18 -0.02 -16.32
C ALA A 301 -3.15 -0.15 -15.14
N ILE A 302 -4.40 0.28 -15.33
CA ILE A 302 -5.46 0.19 -14.31
C ILE A 302 -6.74 -0.44 -14.86
N GLY A 303 -7.69 -0.77 -13.99
CA GLY A 303 -9.02 -1.29 -14.38
C GLY A 303 -9.07 -2.81 -14.42
N LYS A 304 -9.63 -3.40 -15.48
CA LYS A 304 -9.70 -4.85 -15.66
C LYS A 304 -9.34 -5.31 -17.07
N TYR A 305 -8.59 -6.40 -17.16
CA TYR A 305 -8.29 -7.07 -18.45
C TYR A 305 -7.85 -6.09 -19.57
N ASN A 306 -6.90 -5.18 -19.29
CA ASN A 306 -6.32 -4.33 -20.35
C ASN A 306 -5.54 -5.18 -21.37
N VAL A 307 -5.29 -4.60 -22.53
CA VAL A 307 -4.52 -5.23 -23.62
C VAL A 307 -3.06 -5.45 -23.19
N GLY A 308 -2.37 -4.39 -22.74
CA GLY A 308 -0.97 -4.45 -22.33
C GLY A 308 -0.02 -4.59 -23.52
N GLY A 309 1.20 -5.07 -23.26
CA GLY A 309 2.23 -5.30 -24.27
C GLY A 309 3.37 -4.27 -24.21
N GLY A 310 4.15 -4.21 -25.28
CA GLY A 310 5.33 -3.35 -25.41
C GLY A 310 6.63 -3.94 -24.85
N SER A 311 7.72 -3.21 -25.04
CA SER A 311 9.05 -3.58 -24.53
C SER A 311 9.15 -3.34 -23.03
N ALA A 312 9.59 -4.36 -22.29
CA ALA A 312 9.74 -4.28 -20.84
C ALA A 312 10.87 -3.34 -20.39
N THR A 313 11.87 -3.08 -21.23
CA THR A 313 13.10 -2.38 -20.82
C THR A 313 13.49 -1.20 -21.72
N THR A 314 12.85 -1.02 -22.88
CA THR A 314 13.20 0.03 -23.84
C THR A 314 12.04 0.99 -24.10
N TRP A 315 12.38 2.24 -24.41
CA TRP A 315 11.41 3.24 -24.85
C TRP A 315 11.09 3.02 -26.34
N VAL A 316 9.86 2.58 -26.64
CA VAL A 316 9.35 2.39 -27.99
C VAL A 316 8.13 3.28 -28.17
N GLU A 317 8.19 4.22 -29.10
CA GLU A 317 7.18 5.28 -29.30
C GLU A 317 5.72 4.78 -29.44
N THR A 318 5.55 3.57 -29.98
CA THR A 318 4.22 2.95 -30.19
C THR A 318 3.74 2.11 -29.00
N ASP A 319 4.52 2.01 -27.93
CA ASP A 319 4.12 1.27 -26.74
C ASP A 319 3.18 2.10 -25.85
N PRO A 320 2.31 1.43 -25.07
CA PRO A 320 1.50 2.12 -24.07
C PRO A 320 2.37 2.70 -22.94
N ILE A 321 2.08 3.94 -22.56
CA ILE A 321 2.54 4.56 -21.31
C ILE A 321 1.43 4.57 -20.26
N PHE A 322 0.16 4.66 -20.69
CA PHE A 322 -1.00 4.59 -19.80
C PHE A 322 -2.18 3.86 -20.45
N GLU A 323 -2.79 2.94 -19.72
CA GLU A 323 -3.96 2.18 -20.16
C GLU A 323 -5.01 2.05 -19.06
N ILE A 324 -6.29 2.16 -19.45
CA ILE A 324 -7.44 1.78 -18.63
C ILE A 324 -8.15 0.61 -19.30
N GLY A 325 -8.06 -0.57 -18.67
CA GLY A 325 -8.71 -1.79 -19.14
C GLY A 325 -10.18 -1.87 -18.74
N TYR A 326 -11.02 -2.38 -19.65
CA TYR A 326 -12.43 -2.69 -19.37
C TYR A 326 -12.85 -4.07 -19.91
N GLY A 327 -11.89 -4.93 -20.26
CA GLY A 327 -12.16 -6.25 -20.81
C GLY A 327 -12.95 -7.17 -19.87
N SER A 328 -13.18 -8.40 -20.31
CA SER A 328 -13.97 -9.37 -19.54
C SER A 328 -13.53 -10.80 -19.79
N TYR A 329 -13.86 -11.67 -18.84
CA TYR A 329 -13.86 -13.10 -19.09
C TYR A 329 -15.03 -13.44 -20.01
N ILE A 330 -14.73 -14.07 -21.14
CA ILE A 330 -15.73 -14.60 -22.07
C ILE A 330 -15.83 -16.10 -21.80
N GLY A 331 -16.94 -16.52 -21.19
CA GLY A 331 -17.16 -17.91 -20.78
C GLY A 331 -17.24 -18.90 -21.94
N PHE A 332 -17.81 -20.08 -21.68
CA PHE A 332 -18.00 -21.11 -22.70
C PHE A 332 -18.74 -20.59 -23.95
N PRO A 333 -18.39 -21.05 -25.17
CA PRO A 333 -17.49 -22.16 -25.49
C PRO A 333 -16.01 -21.77 -25.61
N VAL A 334 -15.68 -20.47 -25.58
CA VAL A 334 -14.35 -19.96 -25.90
C VAL A 334 -13.40 -19.92 -24.70
N ASN A 335 -13.90 -20.03 -23.46
CA ASN A 335 -13.10 -20.00 -22.21
C ASN A 335 -11.90 -19.07 -22.31
N GLY A 336 -12.18 -17.82 -22.68
CA GLY A 336 -11.18 -16.85 -23.10
C GLY A 336 -11.22 -15.61 -22.24
N ILE A 337 -10.18 -14.80 -22.38
CA ILE A 337 -10.13 -13.47 -21.81
C ILE A 337 -10.20 -12.48 -22.97
N LEU A 338 -11.25 -11.67 -23.02
CA LEU A 338 -11.35 -10.54 -23.94
C LEU A 338 -10.65 -9.35 -23.29
N ARG A 339 -9.48 -8.98 -23.82
CA ARG A 339 -8.72 -7.83 -23.35
C ARG A 339 -9.05 -6.59 -24.17
N LEU A 340 -9.44 -5.51 -23.50
CA LEU A 340 -9.86 -4.26 -24.14
C LEU A 340 -9.45 -3.06 -23.31
N ASN A 341 -9.12 -1.96 -23.98
CA ASN A 341 -8.80 -0.68 -23.37
C ASN A 341 -9.88 0.35 -23.69
N SER A 342 -10.41 1.03 -22.67
CA SER A 342 -11.33 2.16 -22.87
C SER A 342 -10.56 3.44 -23.17
N PHE A 343 -9.34 3.53 -22.63
CA PHE A 343 -8.44 4.65 -22.80
C PHE A 343 -7.00 4.16 -22.92
N THR A 344 -6.24 4.73 -23.86
CA THR A 344 -4.82 4.39 -24.09
C THR A 344 -4.05 5.66 -24.43
N ILE A 345 -2.88 5.85 -23.82
CA ILE A 345 -1.88 6.83 -24.23
C ILE A 345 -0.62 6.06 -24.62
N LEU A 346 -0.10 6.32 -25.82
CA LEU A 346 1.17 5.80 -26.29
C LEU A 346 2.32 6.75 -25.94
N LYS A 347 3.56 6.23 -25.93
CA LYS A 347 4.77 7.01 -25.60
C LYS A 347 5.03 8.19 -26.55
N ASN A 348 4.55 8.12 -27.79
CA ASN A 348 4.58 9.22 -28.76
C ASN A 348 3.52 10.32 -28.53
N GLY A 349 2.70 10.19 -27.48
CA GLY A 349 1.64 11.15 -27.14
C GLY A 349 0.33 10.94 -27.91
N HIS A 350 0.17 9.86 -28.67
CA HIS A 350 -1.12 9.50 -29.25
C HIS A 350 -2.08 9.02 -28.16
N VAL A 351 -3.29 9.57 -28.15
CA VAL A 351 -4.37 9.25 -27.20
C VAL A 351 -5.49 8.55 -27.95
N GLY A 352 -5.89 7.37 -27.48
CA GLY A 352 -6.96 6.55 -28.02
C GLY A 352 -8.08 6.36 -27.00
N ILE A 353 -9.33 6.56 -27.42
CA ILE A 353 -10.54 6.16 -26.69
C ILE A 353 -11.18 5.01 -27.47
N GLY A 354 -11.38 3.87 -26.81
CA GLY A 354 -11.89 2.64 -27.44
C GLY A 354 -10.93 1.96 -28.43
N THR A 355 -9.67 2.38 -28.48
CA THR A 355 -8.60 1.75 -29.27
C THR A 355 -7.29 1.71 -28.48
N SER A 356 -6.54 0.62 -28.61
CA SER A 356 -5.21 0.47 -28.02
C SER A 356 -4.08 0.88 -28.97
N THR A 357 -4.39 1.20 -30.23
CA THR A 357 -3.39 1.56 -31.26
C THR A 357 -3.82 2.83 -32.00
N PRO A 358 -3.93 3.98 -31.32
CA PRO A 358 -4.30 5.23 -31.98
C PRO A 358 -3.30 5.61 -33.08
N SER A 359 -3.80 5.83 -34.30
CA SER A 359 -3.00 6.22 -35.47
C SER A 359 -2.86 7.74 -35.63
N SER A 360 -3.56 8.51 -34.82
CA SER A 360 -3.49 9.98 -34.77
C SER A 360 -3.22 10.45 -33.33
N ARG A 361 -2.91 11.74 -33.16
CA ARG A 361 -2.68 12.34 -31.84
C ARG A 361 -3.85 12.17 -30.89
N PHE A 362 -5.08 12.23 -31.39
CA PHE A 362 -6.28 11.94 -30.65
C PHE A 362 -7.26 11.17 -31.55
N GLN A 363 -7.58 9.95 -31.15
CA GLN A 363 -8.51 9.08 -31.86
C GLN A 363 -9.59 8.58 -30.90
N ILE A 364 -10.85 8.76 -31.28
CA ILE A 364 -11.99 8.10 -30.66
C ILE A 364 -12.44 7.04 -31.68
N ALA A 365 -12.43 5.77 -31.29
CA ALA A 365 -12.68 4.64 -32.18
C ALA A 365 -14.02 3.93 -31.90
N VAL A 366 -14.78 4.44 -30.94
CA VAL A 366 -16.11 3.92 -30.56
C VAL A 366 -17.07 5.11 -30.45
N GLY A 367 -18.27 4.93 -30.97
CA GLY A 367 -19.34 5.92 -31.02
C GLY A 367 -20.42 5.49 -32.02
N ASP A 368 -21.59 6.10 -31.93
CA ASP A 368 -22.68 5.93 -32.90
C ASP A 368 -22.78 7.16 -33.81
N ASP A 369 -23.51 7.08 -34.92
CA ASP A 369 -23.86 8.24 -35.76
C ASP A 369 -24.55 9.32 -34.91
N ALA A 370 -24.29 10.59 -35.21
CA ALA A 370 -24.90 11.73 -34.56
C ALA A 370 -26.43 11.65 -34.70
N SER A 371 -27.12 11.58 -33.57
CA SER A 371 -28.56 11.44 -33.56
C SER A 371 -29.19 12.18 -32.38
N TYR A 372 -30.51 12.07 -32.27
CA TYR A 372 -31.29 12.68 -31.19
C TYR A 372 -31.08 12.01 -29.83
N ASN A 373 -30.41 10.84 -29.78
CA ASN A 373 -30.16 10.11 -28.55
C ASN A 373 -29.01 10.73 -27.73
N SER A 374 -29.07 10.59 -26.39
CA SER A 374 -28.08 11.20 -25.49
C SER A 374 -26.67 10.62 -25.65
N ASP A 375 -26.54 9.39 -26.14
CA ASP A 375 -25.29 8.63 -26.20
C ASP A 375 -24.72 8.52 -27.63
N SER A 376 -25.24 9.32 -28.56
CA SER A 376 -24.81 9.32 -29.96
C SER A 376 -23.57 10.17 -30.21
N GLY A 377 -22.81 9.84 -31.25
CA GLY A 377 -21.61 10.56 -31.67
C GLY A 377 -20.34 10.02 -31.02
N TYR A 378 -19.21 10.42 -31.59
CA TYR A 378 -17.87 10.15 -31.06
C TYR A 378 -17.45 11.22 -30.04
N LEU A 379 -17.86 12.48 -30.26
CA LEU A 379 -17.55 13.60 -29.38
C LEU A 379 -18.76 14.53 -29.25
N VAL A 380 -19.20 14.78 -28.01
CA VAL A 380 -20.25 15.75 -27.67
C VAL A 380 -19.64 16.91 -26.90
N LEU A 381 -19.78 18.13 -27.42
CA LEU A 381 -19.34 19.38 -26.78
C LEU A 381 -20.56 20.16 -26.26
N GLY A 382 -20.74 20.18 -24.94
CA GLY A 382 -21.88 20.81 -24.27
C GLY A 382 -22.76 19.80 -23.52
N ALA A 383 -23.81 20.29 -22.85
CA ALA A 383 -24.70 19.44 -22.06
C ALA A 383 -25.66 18.66 -22.98
N THR A 384 -25.82 17.35 -22.74
CA THR A 384 -26.70 16.48 -23.54
C THR A 384 -28.18 16.89 -23.44
N ASN A 385 -28.59 17.50 -22.32
CA ASN A 385 -29.92 18.08 -22.10
C ASN A 385 -30.01 19.59 -22.40
N GLY A 386 -29.05 20.14 -23.14
CA GLY A 386 -29.00 21.55 -23.53
C GLY A 386 -28.47 21.73 -24.94
N SER A 387 -27.93 22.91 -25.23
CA SER A 387 -27.22 23.17 -26.48
C SER A 387 -25.89 22.42 -26.51
N ASN A 388 -25.66 21.64 -27.56
CA ASN A 388 -24.40 20.92 -27.77
C ASN A 388 -24.06 20.75 -29.26
N LEU A 389 -22.80 20.42 -29.52
CA LEU A 389 -22.27 20.07 -30.84
C LEU A 389 -21.79 18.61 -30.82
N VAL A 390 -22.21 17.82 -31.79
CA VAL A 390 -21.83 16.41 -31.93
C VAL A 390 -20.98 16.23 -33.17
N PHE A 391 -19.91 15.47 -33.04
CA PHE A 391 -19.09 14.98 -34.14
C PHE A 391 -19.19 13.47 -34.22
N ASP A 392 -19.34 12.94 -35.43
CA ASP A 392 -19.18 11.51 -35.73
C ASP A 392 -18.19 11.29 -36.89
N GLU A 393 -18.25 10.13 -37.54
CA GLU A 393 -17.37 9.78 -38.68
C GLU A 393 -17.47 10.74 -39.87
N ASN A 394 -18.66 11.29 -40.17
CA ASN A 394 -18.90 12.07 -41.38
C ASN A 394 -19.87 13.26 -41.23
N GLU A 395 -20.43 13.46 -40.05
CA GLU A 395 -21.43 14.48 -39.73
C GLU A 395 -21.02 15.33 -38.52
N ILE A 396 -21.44 16.60 -38.59
CA ILE A 396 -21.39 17.55 -37.48
C ILE A 396 -22.81 18.06 -37.28
N MET A 397 -23.38 17.82 -36.09
CA MET A 397 -24.76 18.20 -35.77
C MET A 397 -24.80 19.13 -34.56
N ALA A 398 -25.41 20.30 -34.71
CA ALA A 398 -25.83 21.12 -33.59
C ALA A 398 -27.16 20.61 -33.04
N ARG A 399 -27.27 20.53 -31.71
CA ARG A 399 -28.50 20.10 -31.02
C ARG A 399 -28.90 21.09 -29.94
N ASN A 400 -30.19 21.11 -29.60
CA ASN A 400 -30.72 21.77 -28.42
C ASN A 400 -31.79 20.87 -27.77
N ASN A 401 -31.51 20.39 -26.56
CA ASN A 401 -32.41 19.52 -25.79
C ASN A 401 -32.86 18.27 -26.58
N GLY A 402 -31.90 17.58 -27.21
CA GLY A 402 -32.13 16.35 -27.98
C GLY A 402 -32.73 16.55 -29.38
N ALA A 403 -33.09 17.77 -29.78
CA ALA A 403 -33.54 18.06 -31.15
C ALA A 403 -32.42 18.69 -31.99
N ALA A 404 -32.46 18.49 -33.32
CA ALA A 404 -31.60 19.21 -34.24
C ALA A 404 -31.82 20.73 -34.07
N SER A 405 -30.72 21.48 -34.04
CA SER A 405 -30.72 22.93 -33.96
C SER A 405 -29.85 23.54 -35.05
N THR A 406 -29.95 24.84 -35.23
CA THR A 406 -29.14 25.57 -36.21
C THR A 406 -27.66 25.53 -35.82
N LEU A 407 -26.81 25.03 -36.72
CA LEU A 407 -25.36 25.18 -36.61
C LEU A 407 -24.96 26.57 -37.12
N PHE A 408 -24.60 27.46 -36.20
CA PHE A 408 -24.09 28.78 -36.54
C PHE A 408 -22.59 28.71 -36.85
N LEU A 409 -22.21 29.04 -38.08
CA LEU A 409 -20.81 29.15 -38.51
C LEU A 409 -20.50 30.63 -38.78
N GLN A 410 -19.58 31.21 -38.00
CA GLN A 410 -19.14 32.60 -38.15
C GLN A 410 -20.29 33.63 -38.07
N GLN A 411 -21.28 33.41 -37.20
CA GLN A 411 -22.45 34.30 -37.05
C GLN A 411 -22.06 35.76 -36.77
N ASP A 412 -21.03 35.97 -35.95
CA ASP A 412 -20.54 37.32 -35.60
C ASP A 412 -19.45 37.83 -36.57
N GLY A 413 -19.08 37.03 -37.57
CA GLY A 413 -18.24 37.44 -38.69
C GLY A 413 -17.02 36.56 -39.02
N GLY A 414 -16.31 36.96 -40.08
CA GLY A 414 -15.26 36.15 -40.72
C GLY A 414 -15.76 35.48 -42.00
N ASP A 415 -14.86 34.76 -42.68
CA ASP A 415 -15.20 34.02 -43.90
C ASP A 415 -15.31 32.52 -43.58
N VAL A 416 -16.37 31.87 -44.10
CA VAL A 416 -16.43 30.41 -44.19
C VAL A 416 -15.97 30.01 -45.58
N ARG A 417 -14.76 29.43 -45.69
CA ARG A 417 -14.20 28.95 -46.95
C ARG A 417 -14.48 27.46 -47.10
N VAL A 418 -15.25 27.07 -48.12
CA VAL A 418 -15.53 25.67 -48.46
C VAL A 418 -14.77 25.32 -49.73
N GLY A 419 -13.87 24.35 -49.67
CA GLY A 419 -13.02 23.98 -50.80
C GLY A 419 -13.76 23.28 -51.95
N GLY A 420 -14.95 22.74 -51.68
CA GLY A 420 -15.83 22.09 -52.65
C GLY A 420 -17.17 22.81 -52.81
N VAL A 421 -18.15 22.10 -53.36
CA VAL A 421 -19.51 22.62 -53.56
C VAL A 421 -20.34 22.41 -52.28
N VAL A 422 -21.12 23.42 -51.90
CA VAL A 422 -22.18 23.27 -50.89
C VAL A 422 -23.43 22.68 -51.57
N VAL A 423 -23.84 21.49 -51.14
CA VAL A 423 -25.01 20.79 -51.69
C VAL A 423 -26.19 20.91 -50.73
N HIS A 424 -27.36 21.25 -51.27
CA HIS A 424 -28.60 21.36 -50.51
C HIS A 424 -29.56 20.23 -50.89
N SER A 425 -30.06 19.49 -49.89
CA SER A 425 -31.09 18.47 -50.09
C SER A 425 -32.36 19.10 -50.67
N SER A 426 -32.76 18.66 -51.86
CA SER A 426 -33.87 19.26 -52.62
C SER A 426 -34.87 18.22 -53.15
N ASP A 427 -34.79 16.98 -52.67
CA ASP A 427 -35.66 15.87 -53.08
C ASP A 427 -37.14 16.19 -52.81
N ARG A 428 -38.01 15.89 -53.79
CA ARG A 428 -39.45 16.15 -53.69
C ARG A 428 -40.09 15.50 -52.46
N ARG A 429 -39.59 14.35 -52.02
CA ARG A 429 -40.10 13.61 -50.86
C ARG A 429 -39.89 14.36 -49.54
N LEU A 430 -38.92 15.28 -49.50
CA LEU A 430 -38.62 16.11 -48.33
C LEU A 430 -39.42 17.42 -48.31
N LYS A 431 -40.30 17.64 -49.30
CA LYS A 431 -41.04 18.90 -49.49
C LYS A 431 -42.55 18.66 -49.52
N LYS A 432 -43.30 19.65 -49.06
CA LYS A 432 -44.77 19.72 -49.11
C LYS A 432 -45.20 21.07 -49.65
N ASP A 433 -46.47 21.18 -50.07
CA ASP A 433 -47.10 22.44 -50.48
C ASP A 433 -46.35 23.20 -51.59
N ILE A 434 -45.88 22.49 -52.61
CA ILE A 434 -45.08 23.06 -53.70
C ILE A 434 -45.97 23.83 -54.67
N THR A 435 -45.85 25.17 -54.69
CA THR A 435 -46.57 26.08 -55.61
C THR A 435 -45.60 26.83 -56.54
N PRO A 436 -46.07 27.34 -57.70
CA PRO A 436 -45.26 28.21 -58.56
C PRO A 436 -44.85 29.51 -57.85
N LEU A 437 -43.65 30.00 -58.16
CA LEU A 437 -43.09 31.22 -57.58
C LEU A 437 -43.78 32.46 -58.16
N SER A 438 -44.20 33.39 -57.29
CA SER A 438 -44.82 34.67 -57.68
C SER A 438 -43.81 35.79 -57.96
N TYR A 439 -42.57 35.63 -57.48
CA TYR A 439 -41.48 36.59 -57.72
C TYR A 439 -40.83 36.36 -59.08
N GLY A 440 -40.49 37.46 -59.75
CA GLY A 440 -40.00 37.44 -61.13
C GLY A 440 -39.17 38.66 -61.49
N LEU A 441 -39.25 39.09 -62.75
CA LEU A 441 -38.42 40.15 -63.31
C LEU A 441 -38.65 41.49 -62.60
N GLU A 442 -39.91 41.88 -62.39
CA GLU A 442 -40.26 43.13 -61.71
C GLU A 442 -39.65 43.20 -60.30
N THR A 443 -39.65 42.08 -59.59
CA THR A 443 -39.08 41.98 -58.24
C THR A 443 -37.56 42.17 -58.25
N ILE A 444 -36.85 41.51 -59.17
CA ILE A 444 -35.37 41.61 -59.26
C ILE A 444 -34.93 43.02 -59.65
N LEU A 445 -35.68 43.72 -60.51
CA LEU A 445 -35.36 45.09 -60.92
C LEU A 445 -35.44 46.11 -59.78
N GLN A 446 -36.10 45.79 -58.67
CA GLN A 446 -36.17 46.64 -57.48
C GLN A 446 -34.98 46.45 -56.54
N LEU A 447 -34.15 45.42 -56.74
CA LEU A 447 -32.98 45.15 -55.89
C LEU A 447 -31.81 46.08 -56.24
N ASN A 448 -31.08 46.55 -55.22
CA ASN A 448 -29.95 47.47 -55.35
C ASN A 448 -28.61 46.81 -54.95
N PRO A 449 -27.77 46.37 -55.91
CA PRO A 449 -26.44 45.83 -55.63
C PRO A 449 -25.47 46.91 -55.14
N VAL A 450 -24.73 46.62 -54.08
CA VAL A 450 -23.77 47.55 -53.45
C VAL A 450 -22.40 46.92 -53.23
N ALA A 451 -21.37 47.77 -53.11
CA ALA A 451 -20.03 47.38 -52.69
C ALA A 451 -19.67 48.10 -51.38
N TYR A 452 -19.17 47.37 -50.39
CA TYR A 452 -18.98 47.88 -49.03
C TYR A 452 -17.73 47.30 -48.34
N HIS A 453 -17.27 48.01 -47.31
CA HIS A 453 -16.33 47.48 -46.32
C HIS A 453 -17.10 47.19 -45.03
N TRP A 454 -16.68 46.17 -44.29
CA TRP A 454 -17.20 45.94 -42.95
C TRP A 454 -16.57 46.93 -41.96
N ASN A 455 -17.39 47.58 -41.12
CA ASN A 455 -16.93 48.59 -40.18
C ASN A 455 -15.81 48.11 -39.24
N ASN A 456 -15.82 46.83 -38.86
CA ASN A 456 -14.90 46.24 -37.88
C ASN A 456 -14.13 45.03 -38.43
N ARG A 457 -13.78 45.04 -39.73
CA ARG A 457 -12.91 44.00 -40.31
C ARG A 457 -11.81 44.62 -41.15
N THR A 458 -10.60 44.08 -41.01
CA THR A 458 -9.51 44.39 -41.94
C THR A 458 -9.78 43.68 -43.26
N GLN A 459 -9.95 44.45 -44.33
CA GLN A 459 -10.17 43.92 -45.67
C GLN A 459 -9.26 44.66 -46.66
N ASP A 460 -8.67 43.91 -47.59
CA ASP A 460 -7.88 44.43 -48.70
C ASP A 460 -8.73 44.80 -49.92
N HIS A 461 -10.02 44.43 -49.91
CA HIS A 461 -10.99 44.70 -50.97
C HIS A 461 -12.38 45.04 -50.41
N LYS A 462 -13.26 45.55 -51.28
CA LYS A 462 -14.69 45.73 -50.98
C LYS A 462 -15.45 44.43 -51.21
N SER A 463 -16.30 44.05 -50.27
CA SER A 463 -17.30 43.00 -50.48
C SER A 463 -18.42 43.52 -51.39
N ILE A 464 -19.07 42.63 -52.13
CA ILE A 464 -20.20 42.95 -53.02
C ILE A 464 -21.41 42.15 -52.54
N GLY A 465 -22.58 42.79 -52.52
CA GLY A 465 -23.82 42.15 -52.11
C GLY A 465 -25.03 43.08 -52.15
N LEU A 466 -26.03 42.72 -51.36
CA LEU A 466 -27.26 43.45 -51.13
C LEU A 466 -27.37 43.82 -49.64
N ILE A 467 -28.11 44.88 -49.33
CA ILE A 467 -28.40 45.29 -47.96
C ILE A 467 -29.72 44.65 -47.52
N ALA A 468 -29.69 43.85 -46.45
CA ALA A 468 -30.85 43.06 -46.00
C ALA A 468 -32.09 43.92 -45.70
N GLN A 469 -31.90 45.12 -45.13
CA GLN A 469 -32.94 46.08 -44.83
C GLN A 469 -33.65 46.60 -46.10
N GLU A 470 -32.92 46.73 -47.21
CA GLU A 470 -33.47 47.17 -48.49
C GLU A 470 -34.21 46.03 -49.21
N VAL A 471 -33.74 44.78 -49.04
CA VAL A 471 -34.35 43.59 -49.66
C VAL A 471 -35.63 43.15 -48.95
N GLN A 472 -35.70 43.29 -47.62
CA GLN A 472 -36.81 42.80 -46.80
C GLN A 472 -38.22 43.22 -47.25
N PRO A 473 -38.51 44.48 -47.65
CA PRO A 473 -39.83 44.86 -48.15
C PRO A 473 -40.16 44.31 -49.54
N ILE A 474 -39.16 43.81 -50.29
CA ILE A 474 -39.30 43.32 -51.67
C ILE A 474 -39.47 41.79 -51.69
N ILE A 475 -38.56 41.07 -51.04
CA ILE A 475 -38.57 39.60 -50.90
C ILE A 475 -38.31 39.25 -49.44
N LYS A 476 -39.37 38.98 -48.69
CA LYS A 476 -39.28 38.80 -47.24
C LYS A 476 -38.65 37.46 -46.87
N GLU A 477 -38.93 36.43 -47.65
CA GLU A 477 -38.62 35.02 -47.37
C GLU A 477 -37.11 34.77 -47.27
N ILE A 478 -36.30 35.52 -48.03
CA ILE A 478 -34.85 35.36 -48.08
C ILE A 478 -34.11 36.18 -47.01
N VAL A 479 -34.81 36.95 -46.17
CA VAL A 479 -34.23 37.75 -45.10
C VAL A 479 -34.49 37.07 -43.75
N HIS A 480 -33.40 36.73 -43.05
CA HIS A 480 -33.44 36.10 -41.74
C HIS A 480 -33.03 37.09 -40.65
N THR A 481 -33.77 37.13 -39.55
CA THR A 481 -33.42 37.91 -38.36
C THR A 481 -32.69 37.02 -37.37
N ALA A 482 -31.56 37.45 -36.83
CA ALA A 482 -30.85 36.74 -35.79
C ALA A 482 -31.64 36.74 -34.47
N ASP A 483 -31.64 35.61 -33.76
CA ASP A 483 -32.19 35.46 -32.42
C ASP A 483 -31.17 35.92 -31.33
N ASN A 484 -30.58 37.10 -31.53
CA ASN A 484 -29.66 37.75 -30.59
C ASN A 484 -30.16 39.17 -30.22
N GLU A 485 -29.54 39.80 -29.23
CA GLU A 485 -29.93 41.13 -28.72
C GLU A 485 -29.93 42.20 -29.84
N ASP A 486 -28.96 42.11 -30.75
CA ASP A 486 -28.79 43.05 -31.85
C ASP A 486 -29.78 42.84 -33.02
N ARG A 487 -30.45 41.69 -33.06
CA ARG A 487 -31.44 41.29 -34.08
C ARG A 487 -30.97 41.58 -35.51
N THR A 488 -29.72 41.25 -35.80
CA THR A 488 -29.11 41.53 -37.10
C THR A 488 -29.82 40.80 -38.23
N LEU A 489 -29.92 41.44 -39.40
CA LEU A 489 -30.55 40.85 -40.58
C LEU A 489 -29.51 40.22 -41.49
N SER A 490 -29.82 39.02 -42.00
CA SER A 490 -28.99 38.22 -42.91
C SER A 490 -29.77 37.87 -44.17
N LEU A 491 -29.07 37.60 -45.28
CA LEU A 491 -29.66 37.29 -46.58
C LEU A 491 -29.29 35.89 -47.09
N SER A 492 -30.29 35.13 -47.55
CA SER A 492 -30.12 33.85 -48.23
C SER A 492 -29.94 34.06 -49.75
N TYR A 493 -28.69 34.19 -50.19
CA TYR A 493 -28.38 34.32 -51.62
C TYR A 493 -28.71 33.07 -52.43
N THR A 494 -28.74 31.89 -51.80
CA THR A 494 -29.11 30.63 -52.46
C THR A 494 -30.60 30.60 -52.80
N GLU A 495 -31.44 31.18 -51.96
CA GLU A 495 -32.88 31.32 -52.22
C GLU A 495 -33.22 32.45 -53.19
N LEU A 496 -32.29 33.38 -53.45
CA LEU A 496 -32.44 34.38 -54.51
C LEU A 496 -32.31 33.77 -55.91
N ILE A 497 -31.59 32.64 -56.06
CA ILE A 497 -31.34 32.00 -57.36
C ILE A 497 -32.64 31.58 -58.08
N PRO A 498 -33.61 30.88 -57.44
CA PRO A 498 -34.90 30.59 -58.07
C PRO A 498 -35.67 31.83 -58.57
N VAL A 499 -35.58 32.96 -57.87
CA VAL A 499 -36.21 34.22 -58.29
C VAL A 499 -35.54 34.73 -59.57
N LEU A 500 -34.21 34.71 -59.63
CA LEU A 500 -33.45 35.06 -60.83
C LEU A 500 -33.79 34.13 -62.00
N ILE A 501 -33.94 32.82 -61.76
CA ILE A 501 -34.35 31.86 -62.79
C ILE A 501 -35.72 32.23 -63.36
N ASN A 502 -36.69 32.58 -62.51
CA ASN A 502 -38.02 32.97 -62.98
C ASN A 502 -37.98 34.30 -63.75
N ALA A 503 -37.25 35.29 -63.24
CA ALA A 503 -37.03 36.57 -63.94
C ALA A 503 -36.43 36.37 -65.34
N VAL A 504 -35.45 35.46 -65.49
CA VAL A 504 -34.85 35.14 -66.80
C VAL A 504 -35.86 34.46 -67.73
N LYS A 505 -36.74 33.59 -67.21
CA LYS A 505 -37.81 32.97 -68.00
C LYS A 505 -38.82 34.01 -68.51
N GLU A 506 -39.22 34.94 -67.64
CA GLU A 506 -40.13 36.04 -68.00
C GLU A 506 -39.49 36.96 -69.04
N LEU A 507 -38.24 37.40 -68.82
CA LEU A 507 -37.50 38.21 -69.78
C LEU A 507 -37.38 37.53 -71.15
N LYS A 508 -37.14 36.21 -71.17
CA LYS A 508 -37.09 35.42 -72.41
C LYS A 508 -38.45 35.37 -73.11
N SER A 509 -39.54 35.24 -72.35
CA SER A 509 -40.91 35.27 -72.86
C SER A 509 -41.23 36.62 -73.51
N GLU A 510 -40.94 37.72 -72.82
CA GLU A 510 -41.11 39.08 -73.35
C GLU A 510 -40.28 39.30 -74.63
N ASN A 511 -39.03 38.84 -74.65
CA ASN A 511 -38.18 38.94 -75.83
C ASN A 511 -38.75 38.17 -77.03
N ASN A 512 -39.28 36.97 -76.81
CA ASN A 512 -39.93 36.20 -77.87
C ASN A 512 -41.20 36.92 -78.38
N SER A 513 -41.98 37.52 -77.49
CA SER A 513 -43.15 38.33 -77.86
C SER A 513 -42.76 39.56 -78.69
N LEU A 514 -41.67 40.24 -78.30
CA LEU A 514 -41.12 41.36 -79.04
C LEU A 514 -40.62 40.94 -80.44
N LYS A 515 -39.91 39.81 -80.54
CA LYS A 515 -39.46 39.27 -81.84
C LYS A 515 -40.63 38.93 -82.75
N ALA A 516 -41.65 38.25 -82.24
CA ALA A 516 -42.86 37.95 -83.00
C ALA A 516 -43.57 39.23 -83.47
N ARG A 517 -43.59 40.29 -82.64
CA ARG A 517 -44.11 41.61 -83.06
C ARG A 517 -43.27 42.25 -84.15
N ILE A 518 -41.95 42.16 -84.08
CA ILE A 518 -41.05 42.68 -85.12
C ILE A 518 -41.25 41.92 -86.43
N GLU A 519 -41.27 40.59 -86.41
CA GLU A 519 -41.53 39.76 -87.60
C GLU A 519 -42.91 40.04 -88.21
N ALA A 520 -43.93 40.30 -87.38
CA ALA A 520 -45.26 40.70 -87.87
C ALA A 520 -45.28 42.10 -88.49
N LEU A 521 -44.39 43.00 -88.06
CA LEU A 521 -44.23 44.35 -88.61
C LEU A 521 -43.36 44.37 -89.86
N GLU A 522 -42.42 43.43 -90.01
CA GLU A 522 -41.55 43.30 -91.19
C GLU A 522 -42.23 42.56 -92.36
N ASN A 523 -43.26 41.75 -92.07
CA ASN A 523 -44.06 41.02 -93.07
C ASN A 523 -45.35 41.75 -93.50
N ASN A 524 -45.57 42.98 -93.03
CA ASN A 524 -46.59 43.92 -93.53
C ASN A 524 -45.88 45.12 -94.18
#